data_AF-A0AAV5H840-F1
#
_entry.id   AF-A0AAV5H840-F1
#
_cell.length_a   1.000
_cell.length_b   1.000
_cell.length_c   1.000
_cell.angle_alpha   90.00
_cell.angle_beta   90.00
_cell.angle_gamma   90.00
#
_symmetry.space_group_name_H-M   'P 1'
#
loop_
_entity.id
_entity.type
_entity.pdbx_description
1 polymer ?
#
loop_
_entity_poly.entity_id
_entity_poly.type
_entity_poly.pdbx_seq_one_letter_code
_entity_poly.pdbx_strand_id
1 'polypeptide(L)'
;MTGLENAYEAVFTAALIFLGFMLLLCLIRAVRGPRVADRLVAVNMMGTMVMVMIAILALLLEEGYLVDICIIYAMISFLAVIVLTKVYMGVYQETRKKDRQKDAAEEEKVHES
;
A
#
# COMPACT_ATOMS: atom_id res chain seq x y z
N MET A 1 13.32 -16.28 35.25
CA MET A 1 13.51 -16.14 33.79
C MET A 1 12.21 -16.32 33.02
N THR A 2 11.31 -17.22 33.43
CA THR A 2 10.00 -17.45 32.79
C THR A 2 9.04 -16.25 32.69
N GLY A 3 9.08 -15.31 33.64
CA GLY A 3 8.15 -14.16 33.61
C GLY A 3 8.39 -13.19 32.45
N LEU A 4 9.65 -13.02 32.02
CA LEU A 4 10.00 -12.08 30.96
C LEU A 4 9.70 -12.68 29.57
N GLU A 5 10.00 -13.96 29.37
CA GLU A 5 9.71 -14.70 28.13
C GLU A 5 8.19 -14.73 27.86
N ASN A 6 7.38 -15.04 28.87
CA ASN A 6 5.92 -15.02 28.76
C ASN A 6 5.39 -13.61 28.44
N ALA A 7 6.03 -12.56 28.96
CA ALA A 7 5.65 -11.19 28.65
C ALA A 7 5.96 -10.83 27.18
N TYR A 8 7.12 -11.26 26.65
CA TYR A 8 7.46 -11.07 25.24
C TYR A 8 6.47 -11.79 24.32
N GLU A 9 6.16 -13.05 24.58
CA GLU A 9 5.19 -13.80 23.79
C GLU A 9 3.79 -13.17 23.83
N ALA A 10 3.34 -12.74 25.01
CA ALA A 10 2.05 -12.08 25.15
C ALA A 10 2.00 -10.76 24.36
N VAL A 11 3.06 -9.95 24.42
CA VAL A 11 3.17 -8.69 23.68
C VAL A 11 3.17 -8.93 22.16
N PHE A 12 3.98 -9.87 21.67
CA PHE A 12 4.03 -10.19 20.25
C PHE A 12 2.72 -10.79 19.73
N THR A 13 2.09 -11.67 20.50
CA THR A 13 0.77 -12.23 20.16
C THR A 13 -0.30 -11.15 20.12
N ALA A 14 -0.34 -10.28 21.13
CA ALA A 14 -1.27 -9.15 21.14
C ALA A 14 -1.05 -8.20 19.96
N ALA A 15 0.21 -7.92 19.61
CA ALA A 15 0.57 -7.14 18.44
C ALA A 15 0.08 -7.79 17.13
N LEU A 16 0.27 -9.11 16.96
CA LEU A 16 -0.22 -9.83 15.78
C LEU A 16 -1.74 -9.80 15.66
N ILE A 17 -2.48 -9.97 16.77
CA ILE A 17 -3.94 -9.86 16.78
C ILE A 17 -4.37 -8.44 16.38
N PHE A 18 -3.73 -7.42 16.98
CA PHE A 18 -4.02 -6.03 16.66
C PHE A 18 -3.74 -5.70 15.20
N LEU A 19 -2.59 -6.12 14.66
CA LEU A 19 -2.25 -5.95 13.25
C LEU A 19 -3.23 -6.68 12.34
N GLY A 20 -3.68 -7.88 12.71
CA GLY A 20 -4.70 -8.62 11.97
C GLY A 20 -6.02 -7.85 11.86
N PHE A 21 -6.51 -7.27 12.96
CA PHE A 21 -7.69 -6.39 12.93
C PHE A 21 -7.46 -5.15 12.06
N MET A 22 -6.29 -4.54 12.16
CA MET A 22 -5.95 -3.34 11.40
C MET A 22 -5.88 -3.63 9.90
N LEU A 23 -5.38 -4.82 9.53
CA LEU A 23 -5.32 -5.31 8.16
C LEU A 23 -6.73 -5.53 7.59
N LEU A 24 -7.66 -6.09 8.38
CA LEU A 24 -9.08 -6.20 7.99
C LEU A 24 -9.72 -4.82 7.74
N LEU A 25 -9.45 -3.83 8.60
CA LEU A 25 -9.93 -2.46 8.41
C LEU A 25 -9.34 -1.82 7.13
N CYS A 26 -8.05 -2.02 6.89
CA CYS A 26 -7.39 -1.56 5.67
C CYS A 26 -7.96 -2.22 4.42
N LEU A 27 -8.29 -3.52 4.46
CA LEU A 27 -8.94 -4.22 3.36
C LEU A 27 -10.32 -3.62 3.05
N ILE A 28 -11.12 -3.34 4.08
CA ILE A 28 -12.43 -2.67 3.92
C ILE A 28 -12.24 -1.30 3.25
N ARG A 29 -11.24 -0.51 3.68
CA ARG A 29 -10.93 0.81 3.09
C ARG A 29 -10.43 0.71 1.65
N ALA A 30 -9.62 -0.30 1.33
CA ALA A 30 -9.12 -0.54 -0.03
C ALA A 30 -10.26 -0.86 -1.01
N VAL A 31 -11.27 -1.62 -0.58
CA VAL A 31 -12.44 -1.97 -1.41
C VAL A 31 -13.42 -0.81 -1.51
N ARG A 32 -13.72 -0.12 -0.40
CA ARG A 32 -14.69 1.00 -0.37
C ARG A 32 -14.14 2.35 -0.83
N GLY A 33 -12.82 2.47 -1.05
CA GLY A 33 -12.18 3.71 -1.46
C GLY A 33 -12.77 4.25 -2.78
N PRO A 34 -13.30 5.49 -2.81
CA PRO A 34 -13.88 6.06 -4.02
C PRO A 34 -12.82 6.51 -5.03
N ARG A 35 -11.66 6.99 -4.55
CA ARG A 35 -10.56 7.45 -5.40
C ARG A 35 -9.49 6.37 -5.53
N VAL A 36 -8.88 6.26 -6.72
CA VAL A 36 -7.77 5.34 -6.97
C VAL A 36 -6.59 5.61 -6.02
N ALA A 37 -6.33 6.88 -5.71
CA ALA A 37 -5.33 7.28 -4.73
C ALA A 37 -5.59 6.73 -3.32
N ASP A 38 -6.85 6.71 -2.87
CA ASP A 38 -7.21 6.17 -1.54
C ASP A 38 -6.95 4.66 -1.47
N ARG A 39 -7.25 3.96 -2.58
CA ARG A 39 -6.97 2.52 -2.71
C ARG A 39 -5.47 2.24 -2.72
N LEU A 40 -4.69 3.06 -3.44
CA LEU A 40 -3.23 3.00 -3.49
C LEU A 40 -2.60 3.11 -2.10
N VAL A 41 -3.03 4.12 -1.35
CA VAL A 41 -2.56 4.37 0.01
C VAL A 41 -2.96 3.22 0.94
N ALA A 42 -4.19 2.70 0.81
CA ALA A 42 -4.64 1.55 1.60
C ALA A 42 -3.81 0.28 1.31
N VAL A 43 -3.47 0.01 0.05
CA VAL A 43 -2.61 -1.13 -0.34
C VAL A 43 -1.21 -0.98 0.22
N ASN A 44 -0.62 0.22 0.17
CA ASN A 44 0.69 0.45 0.77
C ASN A 44 0.69 0.20 2.29
N MET A 45 -0.34 0.68 2.99
CA MET A 45 -0.50 0.40 4.43
C MET A 45 -0.71 -1.08 4.73
N MET A 46 -1.42 -1.83 3.88
CA MET A 46 -1.52 -3.29 4.04
C MET A 46 -0.14 -3.94 3.90
N GLY A 47 0.66 -3.51 2.92
CA GLY A 47 2.02 -3.99 2.73
C GLY A 47 2.90 -3.79 3.96
N THR A 48 2.83 -2.62 4.60
CA THR A 48 3.60 -2.36 5.83
C THR A 48 3.14 -3.19 7.02
N MET A 49 1.83 -3.41 7.18
CA MET A 49 1.31 -4.30 8.23
C MET A 49 1.79 -5.73 8.03
N VAL A 50 1.73 -6.26 6.81
CA VAL A 50 2.22 -7.61 6.49
C VAL A 50 3.72 -7.74 6.79
N MET A 51 4.53 -6.75 6.40
CA MET A 51 5.96 -6.73 6.74
C MET A 51 6.21 -6.81 8.24
N VAL A 52 5.49 -6.00 9.03
CA VAL A 52 5.65 -6.00 10.50
C VAL A 52 5.20 -7.34 11.09
N MET A 53 4.14 -7.96 10.57
CA MET A 53 3.72 -9.30 10.99
C MET A 53 4.80 -10.35 10.71
N ILE A 54 5.40 -10.34 9.53
CA ILE A 54 6.50 -11.26 9.17
C ILE A 54 7.71 -11.02 10.09
N ALA A 55 8.06 -9.77 10.37
CA ALA A 55 9.17 -9.44 11.26
C ALA A 55 8.92 -9.93 12.70
N ILE A 56 7.70 -9.79 13.22
CA ILE A 56 7.34 -10.33 14.55
C ILE A 56 7.41 -11.87 14.54
N LEU A 57 6.92 -12.51 13.47
CA LEU A 57 7.03 -13.97 13.32
C LEU A 57 8.49 -14.43 13.24
N ALA A 58 9.37 -13.67 12.58
CA ALA A 58 10.80 -13.96 12.54
C ALA A 58 11.42 -13.99 13.95
N LEU A 59 11.00 -13.07 14.82
CA LEU A 59 11.45 -13.03 16.21
C LEU A 59 10.86 -14.17 17.06
N LEU A 60 9.61 -14.55 16.83
CA LEU A 60 8.95 -15.63 17.57
C LEU A 60 9.46 -17.02 17.18
N LEU A 61 9.77 -17.24 15.89
CA LEU A 61 10.25 -18.53 15.40
C LEU A 61 11.77 -18.67 15.52
N GLU A 62 12.50 -17.58 15.81
CA GLU A 62 13.97 -17.51 15.81
C GLU A 62 14.61 -17.91 14.47
N GLU A 63 13.84 -17.84 13.39
CA GLU A 63 14.22 -18.29 12.06
C GLU A 63 14.64 -17.11 11.18
N GLY A 64 15.94 -17.02 10.87
CA GLY A 64 16.51 -15.91 10.10
C GLY A 64 15.96 -15.77 8.66
N TYR A 65 15.50 -16.87 8.05
CA TYR A 65 14.97 -16.84 6.68
C TYR A 65 13.69 -15.99 6.54
N LEU A 66 12.94 -15.81 7.63
CA LEU A 66 11.74 -14.96 7.65
C LEU A 66 12.10 -13.48 7.45
N VAL A 67 13.30 -13.05 7.87
CA VAL A 67 13.80 -11.69 7.65
C VAL A 67 14.10 -11.47 6.17
N ASP A 68 14.66 -12.45 5.47
CA ASP A 68 14.90 -12.36 4.03
C ASP A 68 13.58 -12.22 3.26
N ILE A 69 12.57 -13.01 3.63
CA ILE A 69 11.21 -12.89 3.08
C ILE A 69 10.62 -11.50 3.37
N CYS A 70 10.82 -10.97 4.58
CA CYS A 70 10.37 -9.63 4.96
C CYS A 70 11.01 -8.55 4.08
N ILE A 71 12.31 -8.62 3.83
CA ILE A 71 13.03 -7.65 2.99
C ILE A 71 12.55 -7.75 1.54
N ILE A 72 12.35 -8.96 1.01
CA ILE A 72 11.79 -9.17 -0.33
C ILE A 72 10.38 -8.56 -0.41
N TYR A 73 9.54 -8.77 0.61
CA TYR A 73 8.20 -8.19 0.66
C TYR A 73 8.23 -6.66 0.71
N ALA A 74 9.21 -6.08 1.41
CA ALA A 74 9.43 -4.63 1.46
C ALA A 74 9.74 -4.06 0.07
N MET A 75 10.66 -4.70 -0.65
CA MET A 75 11.02 -4.30 -2.00
C MET A 75 9.83 -4.40 -2.94
N ILE A 76 9.10 -5.51 -2.91
CA ILE A 76 7.91 -5.73 -3.77
C ILE A 76 6.81 -4.72 -3.46
N SER A 77 6.48 -4.51 -2.18
CA SER A 77 5.44 -3.55 -1.75
C SER A 77 5.78 -2.13 -2.21
N PHE A 78 7.03 -1.72 -2.06
CA PHE A 78 7.48 -0.40 -2.49
C PHE A 78 7.43 -0.25 -4.02
N LEU A 79 7.91 -1.26 -4.75
CA LEU A 79 7.86 -1.28 -6.21
C LEU A 79 6.41 -1.22 -6.73
N ALA A 80 5.49 -1.99 -6.14
CA ALA A 80 4.09 -2.00 -6.53
C ALA A 80 3.46 -0.60 -6.47
N VAL A 81 3.74 0.16 -5.40
CA VAL A 81 3.21 1.52 -5.23
C VAL A 81 3.82 2.49 -6.25
N ILE A 82 5.13 2.39 -6.53
CA ILE A 82 5.79 3.23 -7.54
C ILE A 82 5.21 2.97 -8.93
N VAL A 83 5.11 1.69 -9.32
CA VAL A 83 4.57 1.27 -10.62
C VAL A 83 3.14 1.76 -10.77
N LEU A 84 2.30 1.52 -9.76
CA LEU A 84 0.91 1.93 -9.78
C LEU A 84 0.75 3.46 -9.84
N THR A 85 1.59 4.21 -9.13
CA THR A 85 1.64 5.68 -9.20
C THR A 85 2.03 6.17 -10.60
N LYS A 86 3.06 5.57 -11.20
CA LYS A 86 3.51 5.90 -12.57
C LYS A 86 2.42 5.62 -13.61
N VAL A 87 1.78 4.46 -13.53
CA VAL A 87 0.68 4.08 -14.43
C VAL A 87 -0.51 5.03 -14.26
N TYR A 88 -0.90 5.32 -13.02
CA TYR A 88 -2.01 6.24 -12.74
C TYR A 88 -1.75 7.65 -13.25
N MET A 89 -0.54 8.18 -13.03
CA MET A 89 -0.15 9.49 -13.54
C MET A 89 -0.07 9.52 -15.07
N GLY A 90 0.43 8.44 -15.69
CA GLY A 90 0.44 8.29 -17.15
C GLY A 90 -0.96 8.40 -17.75
N VAL A 91 -1.93 7.69 -17.18
CA VAL A 91 -3.34 7.76 -17.59
C VAL A 91 -3.92 9.15 -17.36
N TYR A 92 -3.62 9.81 -16.25
CA TYR A 92 -4.12 11.15 -15.96
C TYR A 92 -3.58 12.22 -16.92
N GLN A 93 -2.34 12.08 -17.39
CA GLN A 93 -1.75 12.99 -18.38
C GLN A 93 -2.42 12.87 -19.76
N GLU A 94 -2.77 11.65 -20.17
CA GLU A 94 -3.51 11.38 -21.43
C GLU A 94 -4.86 12.10 -21.45
N THR A 95 -5.64 12.00 -20.38
CA THR A 95 -6.94 12.65 -20.28
C THR A 95 -6.80 14.18 -20.33
N ARG A 96 -5.87 14.77 -19.56
CA ARG A 96 -5.62 16.22 -19.60
C ARG A 96 -5.12 16.73 -20.95
N LYS A 97 -4.37 15.93 -21.70
CA LYS A 97 -3.91 16.30 -23.05
C LYS A 97 -5.10 16.36 -24.02
N LYS A 98 -6.03 15.41 -23.95
CA LYS A 98 -7.25 15.41 -24.76
C LYS A 98 -8.16 16.58 -24.44
N ASP A 99 -8.33 16.90 -23.15
CA ASP A 99 -9.13 18.05 -22.72
C ASP A 99 -8.51 19.35 -23.26
N ARG A 100 -7.19 19.55 -23.07
CA ARG A 100 -6.48 20.73 -23.60
C ARG A 100 -6.53 20.85 -25.13
N GLN A 101 -6.50 19.73 -25.85
CA GLN A 101 -6.65 19.74 -27.32
C GLN A 101 -8.07 20.11 -27.75
N LYS A 102 -9.10 19.67 -27.02
CA LYS A 102 -10.48 20.08 -27.28
C LYS A 102 -10.66 21.58 -27.07
N ASP A 103 -10.17 22.09 -25.93
CA ASP A 103 -10.27 23.52 -25.61
C ASP A 103 -9.61 24.37 -26.71
N ALA A 104 -8.41 24.00 -27.16
CA ALA A 104 -7.70 24.69 -28.24
C ALA A 104 -8.44 24.61 -29.60
N ALA A 105 -9.04 23.46 -29.93
CA ALA A 105 -9.79 23.28 -31.18
C ALA A 105 -11.16 24.01 -31.16
N GLU A 106 -11.74 24.23 -29.97
CA GLU A 106 -12.94 25.05 -29.81
C GLU A 106 -12.61 26.55 -29.91
N GLU A 107 -11.50 27.00 -29.33
CA GLU A 107 -11.01 28.39 -29.47
C GLU A 107 -10.71 28.74 -30.94
N GLU A 108 -10.10 27.84 -31.71
CA GLU A 108 -9.78 28.05 -33.13
C GLU A 108 -11.05 28.20 -33.98
N LYS A 109 -12.09 27.40 -33.71
CA LYS A 109 -13.39 27.49 -34.40
C LYS A 109 -14.18 28.76 -34.09
N VAL A 110 -14.06 29.28 -32.86
CA VAL A 110 -14.70 30.54 -32.46
C VAL A 110 -14.01 31.73 -33.11
N HIS A 111 -12.70 31.66 -33.37
CA HIS A 111 -11.97 32.73 -34.03
C HIS A 111 -12.14 32.75 -35.56
N GLU A 112 -12.49 31.61 -36.17
CA GLU A 112 -12.83 31.50 -37.60
C GLU A 112 -14.28 31.87 -37.96
N SER A 113 -15.19 32.03 -36.97
CA SER A 113 -16.62 32.37 -37.18
C SER A 113 -16.90 33.86 -37.01
#